data_AF-A0A8I6A3P3-F1
#
_entry.id   AF-A0A8I6A3P3-F1
#
_cell.length_a   1.000
_cell.length_b   1.000
_cell.length_c   1.000
_cell.angle_alpha   90.00
_cell.angle_beta   90.00
_cell.angle_gamma   90.00
#
_symmetry.space_group_name_H-M   'P 1'
#
loop_
_entity.id
_entity.type
_entity.pdbx_description
1 polymer ?
#
loop_
_entity_poly.entity_id
_entity_poly.type
_entity_poly.pdbx_seq_one_letter_code
_entity_poly.pdbx_strand_id
1 'polypeptide(L)' 'MPGVKLTTQAYCKMVLHGAKYPHCAVNGLLVAERQRPRKEHPPGAGNHTLFVDCIPLFHGTLALTPMLEVALTLRLL' A
#
# COMPACT_ATOMS: atom_id res chain seq x y z
N MET A 1 -10.35 2.49 17.11
CA MET A 1 -9.94 2.10 15.73
C MET A 1 -8.42 1.95 15.73
N PRO A 2 -7.84 0.84 15.22
CA PRO A 2 -6.39 0.75 15.04
C PRO A 2 -5.94 1.88 14.11
N GLY A 3 -4.92 2.64 14.51
CA GLY A 3 -4.49 3.80 13.72
C GLY A 3 -3.57 3.37 12.58
N VAL A 4 -3.80 3.91 11.39
CA VAL A 4 -2.98 3.66 10.19
C VAL A 4 -1.92 4.75 10.03
N LYS A 5 -0.69 4.36 9.69
CA LYS A 5 0.41 5.29 9.39
C LYS A 5 1.07 4.95 8.06
N LEU A 6 1.62 5.97 7.41
CA LEU A 6 2.37 5.86 6.15
C LEU A 6 3.78 6.42 6.38
N THR A 7 4.80 5.77 5.82
CA THR A 7 6.10 6.42 5.67
C THR A 7 6.03 7.52 4.60
N THR A 8 6.93 8.49 4.69
CA THR A 8 7.07 9.54 3.67
C THR A 8 7.27 8.94 2.28
N GLN A 9 8.07 7.86 2.17
CA GLN A 9 8.30 7.17 0.91
C GLN A 9 7.00 6.62 0.30
N ALA A 10 6.20 5.88 1.09
CA ALA A 10 4.93 5.33 0.61
C ALA A 10 3.99 6.45 0.13
N TYR A 11 3.90 7.53 0.90
CA TYR A 11 3.09 8.69 0.54
C TYR A 11 3.58 9.37 -0.74
N CYS A 12 4.89 9.62 -0.86
CA CYS A 12 5.47 10.25 -2.04
C CYS A 12 5.25 9.41 -3.29
N LYS A 13 5.46 8.09 -3.26
CA LYS A 13 5.21 7.22 -4.42
C LYS A 13 3.73 7.24 -4.84
N MET A 14 2.82 7.24 -3.88
CA MET A 14 1.38 7.33 -4.15
C MET A 14 1.03 8.65 -4.84
N VAL A 15 1.47 9.79 -4.30
CA VAL A 15 1.21 11.11 -4.88
C VAL A 15 1.88 11.27 -6.25
N LEU A 16 3.12 10.84 -6.39
CA LEU A 16 3.86 10.92 -7.66
C LEU A 16 3.22 10.05 -8.75
N HIS A 17 2.63 8.90 -8.42
CA HIS A 17 1.91 8.09 -9.41
C HIS A 17 0.71 8.84 -9.98
N GLY A 18 -0.09 9.48 -9.11
CA GLY A 18 -1.21 10.31 -9.53
C GLY A 18 -0.76 11.53 -10.34
N ALA A 19 0.30 12.22 -9.90
CA ALA A 19 0.84 13.38 -10.61
C ALA A 19 1.45 13.02 -11.98
N LYS A 20 1.99 11.81 -12.13
CA LYS A 20 2.56 11.32 -13.40
C LYS A 20 1.46 11.04 -14.44
N TYR A 21 0.27 10.61 -14.02
CA TYR A 21 -0.85 10.30 -14.89
C TYR A 21 -2.12 11.09 -14.50
N PRO A 22 -2.10 12.43 -14.61
CA PRO A 22 -3.17 13.28 -14.06
C PRO A 22 -4.49 13.16 -14.84
N HIS A 23 -4.46 12.58 -16.04
CA HIS A 23 -5.60 12.50 -16.96
C HIS A 23 -6.38 11.19 -16.84
N CYS A 24 -5.97 10.27 -15.97
CA CYS A 24 -6.64 8.98 -15.81
C CYS A 24 -6.63 8.50 -14.36
N ALA A 25 -7.50 7.53 -14.06
CA ALA A 25 -7.48 6.87 -12.76
C ALA A 25 -6.19 6.05 -12.61
N VAL A 26 -5.63 6.05 -11.39
CA VAL A 26 -4.45 5.25 -11.03
C VAL A 26 -4.77 4.34 -9.86
N ASN A 27 -4.08 3.21 -9.75
CA ASN A 27 -4.13 2.35 -8.56
C ASN A 27 -2.74 1.89 -8.12
N GLY A 28 -2.69 1.32 -6.93
CA GLY A 28 -1.46 0.81 -6.34
C GLY A 28 -1.74 0.03 -5.06
N LEU A 29 -0.69 -0.57 -4.52
CA LEU A 29 -0.75 -1.35 -3.28
C LEU A 29 0.12 -0.72 -2.20
N LEU A 30 -0.39 -0.63 -0.98
CA LEU A 30 0.41 -0.27 0.19
C LEU A 30 0.95 -1.53 0.84
N VAL A 31 2.25 -1.55 1.10
CA VAL A 31 2.96 -2.67 1.71
C VAL A 31 3.33 -2.29 3.14
N ALA A 32 2.94 -3.12 4.09
CA ALA A 32 3.35 -3.02 5.49
C ALA A 32 4.24 -4.21 5.84
N GLU A 33 5.18 -3.99 6.75
CA GLU A 33 5.91 -5.11 7.34
C GLU A 33 4.98 -5.94 8.23
N ARG A 34 5.13 -7.26 8.15
CA ARG A 34 4.34 -8.18 8.98
C ARG A 34 4.73 -8.00 10.43
N GLN A 35 3.85 -7.39 11.22
CA GLN A 35 4.05 -7.29 12.66
C GLN A 35 3.95 -8.67 13.29
N ARG A 36 4.98 -9.07 14.03
CA ARG A 36 4.91 -10.27 14.87
C ARG A 36 3.87 -10.01 15.98
N PRO A 37 2.99 -10.97 16.30
CA PRO A 37 2.05 -10.81 17.40
C PRO A 37 2.84 -10.60 18.69
N ARG A 38 2.81 -9.37 19.22
CA ARG A 38 3.47 -9.05 20.49
C ARG A 38 2.58 -9.59 21.60
N LYS A 39 3.10 -10.54 22.38
CA LYS A 39 2.38 -11.26 23.44
C LYS A 39 1.90 -10.36 24.59
N GLU A 40 2.44 -9.15 24.70
CA GLU A 40 2.13 -8.20 25.76
C GLU A 40 2.09 -6.79 25.15
N HIS A 41 0.89 -6.28 24.92
CA HIS A 41 0.69 -4.85 24.69
C HIS A 41 0.09 -4.26 25.97
N PRO A 42 0.69 -3.21 26.56
CA PRO A 42 0.07 -2.52 27.67
C PRO A 42 -1.30 -1.96 27.26
N PRO A 43 -2.30 -1.94 28.17
CA PRO A 43 -3.63 -1.45 27.87
C PRO A 43 -3.54 0.02 27.45
N GLY A 44 -3.79 0.31 26.17
CA GLY A 44 -3.80 1.67 25.60
C GLY A 44 -2.90 1.88 24.39
N ALA A 45 -1.92 1.00 24.13
CA ALA A 45 -1.16 1.07 22.88
C ALA A 45 -1.97 0.37 21.76
N GLY A 46 -2.76 1.17 21.04
CA GLY A 46 -3.53 0.69 19.91
C GLY A 46 -2.62 0.01 18.87
N ASN A 47 -3.05 -1.10 18.31
CA ASN A 47 -2.29 -1.79 17.27
C ASN A 47 -2.24 -0.87 16.03
N HIS A 48 -1.07 -0.34 15.70
CA HIS A 48 -0.90 0.59 14.57
C HIS A 48 -0.21 -0.11 13.40
N THR A 49 -0.84 -0.14 12.24
CA THR A 49 -0.22 -0.65 11.01
C THR A 49 0.55 0.47 10.33
N LEU A 50 1.86 0.29 10.17
CA LEU A 50 2.73 1.19 9.41
C LEU A 50 2.95 0.62 8.01
N PHE A 51 2.49 1.34 7.00
CA PHE A 51 2.80 1.07 5.61
C PHE A 51 4.15 1.70 5.26
N VAL A 52 5.09 0.84 4.87
CA VAL A 52 6.49 1.21 4.61
C VAL A 52 6.74 1.56 3.15
N ASP A 53 5.91 1.05 2.23
CA ASP A 53 6.03 1.33 0.81
C ASP A 53 4.69 1.40 0.08
N CYS A 54 4.72 2.00 -1.12
CA CYS A 54 3.63 1.99 -2.09
C CYS A 54 4.15 1.45 -3.44
N ILE A 55 3.42 0.52 -4.04
CA ILE A 55 3.69 -0.05 -5.36
C ILE A 55 2.64 0.50 -6.33
N PRO A 56 2.98 1.48 -7.19
CA PRO A 56 2.17 1.86 -8.35
C PRO A 56 1.90 0.66 -9.26
N LEU A 57 0.63 0.41 -9.63
CA LEU A 57 0.26 -0.73 -10.46
C LEU A 57 -0.18 -0.30 -11.86
N PHE A 58 -1.36 0.29 -12.00
CA PHE A 58 -1.96 0.61 -13.30
C PHE A 58 -2.46 2.06 -13.36
N HIS A 59 -2.60 2.57 -14.58
CA HIS A 59 -3.16 3.87 -14.92
C HIS A 59 -4.02 3.74 -16.19
N GLY A 60 -5.24 4.25 -16.19
CA GLY A 60 -6.21 4.05 -17.28
C GLY A 60 -7.19 2.90 -17.03
N THR A 61 -7.09 1.80 -17.78
CA THR A 61 -8.00 0.66 -17.66
C THR A 61 -7.62 -0.23 -16.48
N LEU A 62 -8.14 0.09 -15.29
CA LEU A 62 -7.73 -0.55 -14.03
C LEU A 62 -8.32 -1.96 -13.79
N ALA A 63 -9.37 -2.34 -14.51
CA ALA A 63 -10.14 -3.58 -14.28
C ALA A 63 -9.70 -4.77 -15.14
N LEU A 64 -8.40 -4.88 -15.44
CA LEU A 64 -7.86 -6.01 -16.19
C LEU A 64 -7.41 -7.10 -15.21
N THR A 65 -8.32 -8.00 -14.86
CA THR A 65 -8.11 -9.11 -13.91
C THR A 65 -6.81 -9.88 -14.15
N PRO A 66 -6.44 -10.27 -15.39
CA PRO A 66 -5.20 -11.01 -15.63
C PRO A 66 -3.94 -10.21 -15.23
N MET A 67 -3.94 -8.90 -15.49
CA MET A 67 -2.81 -8.05 -15.16
C MET A 67 -2.69 -7.84 -13.65
N LEU A 68 -3.83 -7.72 -12.96
CA LEU A 68 -3.86 -7.61 -11.51
C LEU A 68 -3.35 -8.92 -10.85
N GLU A 69 -3.79 -10.07 -11.33
CA GLU A 69 -3.31 -11.38 -10.83
C GLU A 69 -1.79 -11.51 -10.99
N VAL A 70 -1.26 -11.21 -12.18
CA VAL A 70 0.18 -11.25 -12.45
C VAL A 70 0.94 -10.27 -11.55
N ALA A 71 0.40 -9.06 -11.32
CA ALA A 71 1.03 -8.08 -10.44
C ALA A 71 1.11 -8.57 -8.99
N LEU A 72 0.05 -9.22 -8.48
CA LEU A 72 0.04 -9.78 -7.14
C LEU A 72 1.04 -10.93 -7.00
N THR A 73 1.17 -11.79 -8.02
CA THR A 73 2.14 -12.90 -8.00
C THR A 73 3.59 -12.41 -8.13
N LEU A 74 3.88 -11.42 -8.99
CA LEU A 74 5.27 -11.00 -9.27
C LEU A 74 5.84 -9.95 -8.30
N ARG A 75 4.99 -9.19 -7.61
CA ARG A 75 5.45 -8.08 -6.74
C ARG A 75 5.24 -8.32 -5.26
N LEU A 76 4.51 -9.37 -4.86
CA LEU A 76 4.24 -9.68 -3.45
C LEU A 76 4.70 -11.07 -3.00
N LEU A 77 5.12 -11.94 -3.91
CA LEU A 77 5.88 -13.15 -3.62
C LEU A 77 7.37 -12.89 -3.86
#